data_AF-A0A645ICU5-F1
#
_entry.id   AF-A0A645ICU5-F1
#
_cell.length_a   1.000
_cell.length_b   1.000
_cell.length_c   1.000
_cell.angle_alpha   90.00
_cell.angle_beta   90.00
_cell.angle_gamma   90.00
#
_symmetry.space_group_name_H-M   'P 1'
#
loop_
_entity.id
_entity.type
_entity.pdbx_description
1 polymer ?
#
loop_
_entity_poly.entity_id
_entity_poly.type
_entity_poly.pdbx_seq_one_letter_code
_entity_poly.pdbx_strand_id
1 'polypeptide(L)'
;MITLIDRSLMSDLEVAARQSPRRRVHRNFHPDNDYPAHRLLIAMEPESYVPPHRHLSPTKDETLLILRGSLGVVFFDALGKPERSFVLQAGGERLAVLRAAGLFGPA
;
A
#
# COMPACT_ATOMS: atom_id res chain seq x y z
N MET A 1 -23.33 -0.54 3.51
CA MET A 1 -22.95 0.87 3.30
C MET A 1 -22.09 0.96 2.05
N ILE A 2 -22.36 1.90 1.14
CA ILE A 2 -21.54 2.14 -0.05
C ILE A 2 -20.55 3.25 0.30
N THR A 3 -19.27 3.05 -0.03
CA THR A 3 -18.23 4.08 0.14
C THR A 3 -17.61 4.36 -1.22
N LEU A 4 -17.67 5.62 -1.65
CA LEU A 4 -17.04 6.08 -2.88
C LEU A 4 -15.63 6.58 -2.58
N ILE A 5 -14.68 6.23 -3.44
CA ILE A 5 -13.32 6.78 -3.41
C ILE A 5 -13.27 7.86 -4.49
N ASP A 6 -13.52 9.10 -4.08
CA ASP A 6 -13.57 10.25 -4.98
C ASP A 6 -12.34 11.17 -4.80
N ARG A 7 -12.33 12.27 -5.57
CA ARG A 7 -11.23 13.24 -5.53
C ARG A 7 -11.13 13.97 -4.18
N SER A 8 -12.25 14.23 -3.51
CA SER A 8 -12.27 14.93 -2.22
C SER A 8 -11.62 14.06 -1.15
N LEU A 9 -12.07 12.81 -1.03
CA LEU A 9 -11.50 11.85 -0.08
C LEU A 9 -9.99 11.69 -0.26
N MET A 10 -9.54 11.57 -1.52
CA MET A 10 -8.11 11.46 -1.80
C MET A 10 -7.34 12.72 -1.38
N SER A 11 -7.87 13.92 -1.69
CA SER A 11 -7.23 15.18 -1.32
C SER A 11 -7.15 15.39 0.20
N ASP A 12 -8.19 15.01 0.94
CA ASP A 12 -8.19 15.10 2.41
C ASP A 12 -7.11 14.18 3.02
N LEU A 13 -6.97 12.96 2.48
CA LEU A 13 -5.95 12.01 2.95
C LEU A 13 -4.53 12.49 2.62
N GLU A 14 -4.31 13.14 1.48
CA GLU A 14 -3.01 13.76 1.16
C GLU A 14 -2.65 14.87 2.14
N VAL A 15 -3.59 15.77 2.46
CA VAL A 15 -3.36 16.84 3.45
C VAL A 15 -3.00 16.24 4.81
N ALA A 16 -3.75 15.21 5.25
CA ALA A 16 -3.45 14.50 6.49
C ALA A 16 -2.09 13.79 6.44
N ALA A 17 -1.71 13.19 5.30
CA ALA A 17 -0.40 12.57 5.11
C ALA A 17 0.74 13.59 5.25
N ARG A 18 0.62 14.78 4.65
CA ARG A 18 1.63 15.86 4.75
C ARG A 18 1.86 16.35 6.18
N GLN A 19 0.83 16.29 7.01
CA GLN A 19 0.88 16.70 8.42
C GLN A 19 1.34 15.57 9.34
N SER A 20 1.39 14.32 8.87
CA SER A 20 1.73 13.19 9.71
C SER A 20 3.26 13.04 9.84
N PRO A 21 3.79 12.66 11.03
CA PRO A 21 5.24 12.54 11.23
C PRO A 21 5.92 11.54 10.28
N ARG A 22 5.20 10.49 9.87
CA ARG A 22 5.69 9.47 8.94
C ARG A 22 5.38 9.79 7.47
N ARG A 23 4.77 10.94 7.20
CA ARG A 23 4.35 11.37 5.85
C ARG A 23 3.41 10.39 5.16
N ARG A 24 2.64 9.63 5.95
CA ARG A 24 1.60 8.71 5.46
C ARG A 24 0.46 8.55 6.46
N VAL A 25 -0.73 8.25 5.97
CA VAL A 25 -1.91 7.91 6.78
C VAL A 25 -2.69 6.74 6.17
N HIS A 26 -3.39 5.99 7.00
CA HIS A 26 -4.27 4.90 6.58
C HIS A 26 -5.73 5.27 6.80
N ARG A 27 -6.58 4.98 5.82
CA ARG A 27 -8.04 4.99 5.96
C ARG A 27 -8.55 3.56 5.84
N ASN A 28 -8.84 2.92 6.96
CA ASN A 28 -9.34 1.55 6.99
C ASN A 28 -10.83 1.48 6.61
N PHE A 29 -11.20 0.47 5.85
CA PHE A 29 -12.59 0.12 5.50
C PHE A 29 -13.05 -1.21 6.12
N HIS A 30 -12.15 -1.89 6.83
CA HIS A 30 -12.48 -3.03 7.67
C HIS A 30 -12.68 -2.56 9.11
N PRO A 31 -13.63 -3.15 9.86
CA PRO A 31 -13.93 -2.73 11.23
C PRO A 31 -12.82 -3.13 12.22
N ASP A 32 -12.18 -4.28 12.00
CA ASP A 32 -11.19 -4.87 12.90
C ASP A 32 -10.23 -5.80 12.14
N ASN A 33 -9.22 -6.29 12.84
CA ASN A 33 -8.16 -7.11 12.27
C ASN A 33 -8.56 -8.57 11.98
N ASP A 34 -9.69 -9.02 12.52
CA ASP A 34 -10.21 -10.37 12.34
C ASP A 34 -11.06 -10.47 11.07
N TYR A 35 -11.35 -9.34 10.43
CA TYR A 35 -12.06 -9.31 9.17
C TYR A 35 -11.30 -10.04 8.04
N PRO A 36 -11.97 -10.85 7.21
CA PRO A 36 -11.33 -11.68 6.19
C PRO A 36 -10.48 -10.90 5.17
N ALA A 37 -10.85 -9.66 4.89
CA ALA A 37 -10.15 -8.80 3.93
C ALA A 37 -9.84 -7.43 4.54
N HIS A 38 -8.56 -7.08 4.55
CA HIS A 38 -8.06 -5.80 5.05
C HIS A 38 -8.03 -4.79 3.92
N ARG A 39 -9.14 -4.06 3.75
CA ARG A 39 -9.25 -2.98 2.76
C ARG A 39 -8.91 -1.66 3.41
N LEU A 40 -8.05 -0.86 2.77
CA LEU A 40 -7.67 0.46 3.21
C LEU A 40 -7.16 1.33 2.04
N LEU A 41 -7.20 2.65 2.23
CA LEU A 41 -6.37 3.58 1.45
C LEU A 41 -5.13 3.94 2.24
N ILE A 42 -4.02 4.10 1.53
CA ILE A 42 -2.78 4.64 2.08
C ILE A 42 -2.45 5.90 1.26
N ALA A 43 -2.54 7.07 1.88
CA ALA A 43 -1.97 8.28 1.31
C ALA A 43 -0.53 8.40 1.81
N MET A 44 0.39 8.58 0.88
CA MET A 44 1.83 8.58 1.13
C MET A 44 2.47 9.73 0.36
N GLU A 45 3.22 10.56 1.08
CA GLU A 45 3.97 11.67 0.50
C GLU A 45 5.44 11.26 0.29
N PRO A 46 6.19 11.98 -0.55
CA PRO A 46 7.62 11.74 -0.73
C PRO A 46 8.37 11.67 0.61
N GLU A 47 9.45 10.88 0.65
CA GLU A 47 10.26 10.60 1.85
C GLU A 47 9.57 9.70 2.90
N SER A 48 8.32 9.29 2.70
CA SER A 48 7.74 8.19 3.49
C SER A 48 8.34 6.85 3.06
N TYR A 49 8.52 5.96 4.04
CA TYR A 49 9.09 4.63 3.83
C TYR A 49 8.31 3.56 4.61
N VAL A 50 7.92 2.48 3.93
CA VAL A 50 7.29 1.31 4.56
C VAL A 50 8.33 0.21 4.63
N PRO A 51 8.76 -0.24 5.82
CA PRO A 51 9.75 -1.31 5.90
C PRO A 51 9.26 -2.61 5.24
N PRO A 52 10.17 -3.40 4.65
CA PRO A 52 9.83 -4.67 4.04
C PRO A 52 9.22 -5.59 5.10
N HIS A 53 8.10 -6.22 4.74
CA HIS A 53 7.34 -7.07 5.65
C HIS A 53 6.71 -8.23 4.90
N ARG A 54 6.44 -9.33 5.61
CA ARG A 54 5.83 -10.54 5.06
C ARG A 54 4.58 -10.90 5.86
N HIS A 55 3.48 -11.18 5.18
CA HIS A 55 2.32 -11.81 5.79
C HIS A 55 2.56 -13.31 5.97
N LEU A 56 2.60 -13.77 7.23
CA LEU A 56 2.79 -15.19 7.55
C LEU A 56 1.48 -15.99 7.53
N SER A 57 0.34 -15.30 7.56
CA SER A 57 -0.97 -15.95 7.44
C SER A 57 -1.22 -16.34 5.99
N PRO A 58 -1.55 -17.61 5.68
CA PRO A 58 -1.78 -18.09 4.31
C PRO A 58 -3.00 -17.44 3.64
N THR A 59 -3.85 -16.77 4.40
CA THR A 59 -5.06 -16.07 3.92
C THR A 59 -4.85 -14.58 3.68
N LYS A 60 -3.64 -14.05 3.91
CA LYS A 60 -3.36 -12.61 3.79
C LYS A 60 -2.54 -12.30 2.55
N ASP A 61 -3.17 -12.53 1.42
CA ASP A 61 -2.74 -11.96 0.14
C ASP A 61 -2.85 -10.44 0.19
N GLU A 62 -1.99 -9.77 -0.57
CA GLU A 62 -1.94 -8.31 -0.62
C GLU A 62 -2.03 -7.80 -2.05
N THR A 63 -2.82 -6.75 -2.25
CA THR A 63 -2.88 -6.02 -3.51
C THR A 63 -2.61 -4.55 -3.25
N LEU A 64 -1.62 -3.99 -3.96
CA LEU A 64 -1.35 -2.56 -3.99
C LEU A 64 -1.77 -2.02 -5.34
N LEU A 65 -2.72 -1.08 -5.37
CA LEU A 65 -3.20 -0.40 -6.57
C LEU A 65 -2.97 1.10 -6.43
N ILE A 66 -2.32 1.71 -7.42
CA ILE A 66 -2.03 3.14 -7.41
C ILE A 66 -3.21 3.90 -8.02
N LEU A 67 -3.95 4.60 -7.16
CA LEU A 67 -5.08 5.44 -7.57
C LEU A 67 -4.65 6.85 -8.02
N ARG A 68 -3.53 7.35 -7.49
CA ARG A 68 -2.97 8.66 -7.81
C ARG A 68 -1.46 8.65 -7.56
N GLY A 69 -0.71 9.36 -8.40
CA GLY A 69 0.74 9.48 -8.26
C GLY A 69 1.47 8.19 -8.62
N SER A 70 2.59 7.95 -7.95
CA SER A 70 3.48 6.81 -8.19
C SER A 70 4.14 6.32 -6.90
N LEU A 71 4.47 5.04 -6.85
CA LEU A 71 5.12 4.40 -5.72
C LEU A 71 6.24 3.48 -6.20
N GLY A 72 7.43 3.62 -5.62
CA GLY A 72 8.50 2.64 -5.76
C GLY A 72 8.22 1.45 -4.86
N VAL A 73 8.44 0.24 -5.36
CA VAL A 73 8.30 -1.01 -4.60
C VAL A 73 9.54 -1.88 -4.81
N VAL A 74 10.09 -2.41 -3.72
CA VAL A 74 11.27 -3.31 -3.78
C VAL A 74 10.96 -4.67 -3.14
N PHE A 75 11.13 -5.74 -3.90
CA PHE A 75 10.90 -7.11 -3.45
C PHE A 75 12.19 -7.73 -2.95
N PHE A 76 12.09 -8.51 -1.88
CA PHE A 76 13.23 -9.16 -1.25
C PHE A 76 13.10 -10.68 -1.31
N ASP A 77 14.24 -11.36 -1.37
CA ASP A 77 14.30 -12.81 -1.25
C ASP A 77 14.07 -13.28 0.21
N ALA A 78 14.09 -14.60 0.43
CA ALA A 78 13.90 -15.19 1.75
C ALA A 78 15.01 -14.83 2.77
N LEU A 79 16.16 -14.35 2.30
CA LEU A 79 17.30 -13.90 3.12
C LEU A 79 17.30 -12.38 3.33
N GLY A 80 16.29 -11.67 2.84
CA GLY A 80 16.16 -10.22 2.96
C GLY A 80 17.05 -9.42 1.99
N LYS A 81 17.49 -10.01 0.88
CA LYS A 81 18.23 -9.30 -0.17
C LYS A 81 17.27 -8.75 -1.22
N PRO A 82 17.46 -7.50 -1.69
CA PRO A 82 16.67 -6.96 -2.81
C PRO A 82 16.82 -7.84 -4.05
N GLU A 83 15.71 -8.32 -4.59
CA GLU A 83 15.68 -9.16 -5.80
C GLU A 83 15.15 -8.38 -7.00
N ARG A 84 14.10 -7.57 -6.81
CA ARG A 84 13.43 -6.84 -7.90
C ARG A 84 12.91 -5.49 -7.41
N SER A 85 12.84 -4.51 -8.29
CA SER A 85 12.17 -3.25 -8.00
C SER A 85 11.36 -2.77 -9.18
N PHE A 86 10.26 -2.09 -8.88
CA PHE A 86 9.37 -1.51 -9.88
C PHE A 86 8.88 -0.14 -9.43
N VAL A 87 8.54 0.71 -10.39
CA VAL A 87 7.69 1.88 -10.15
C VAL A 87 6.29 1.52 -10.61
N LEU A 88 5.34 1.69 -9.69
CA LEU A 88 3.90 1.63 -9.97
C LEU A 88 3.37 3.05 -10.12
N GLN A 89 2.49 3.30 -11.08
CA GLN A 89 1.96 4.62 -11.37
C GLN A 89 0.52 4.57 -11.85
N ALA A 90 -0.32 5.47 -11.33
CA ALA A 90 -1.69 5.63 -11.81
C ALA A 90 -1.69 6.03 -13.29
N GLY A 91 -2.38 5.25 -14.13
CA GLY A 91 -2.43 5.47 -15.58
C GLY A 91 -1.13 5.17 -16.33
N GLY A 92 -0.11 4.61 -15.65
CA GLY A 92 1.13 4.16 -16.27
C GLY A 92 1.05 2.72 -16.79
N GLU A 93 2.20 2.17 -17.22
CA GLU A 93 2.32 0.78 -17.68
C GLU A 93 2.00 -0.24 -16.56
N ARG A 94 2.47 0.04 -15.34
CA ARG A 94 2.29 -0.81 -14.16
C ARG A 94 1.49 -0.05 -13.11
N LEU A 95 0.23 -0.42 -12.92
CA LEU A 95 -0.67 0.29 -12.00
C LEU A 95 -0.79 -0.39 -10.64
N ALA A 96 -0.48 -1.68 -10.56
CA ALA A 96 -0.70 -2.50 -9.38
C ALA A 96 0.30 -3.65 -9.26
N VAL A 97 0.39 -4.20 -8.05
CA VAL A 97 1.02 -5.49 -7.80
C VAL A 97 0.15 -6.34 -6.87
N LEU A 98 0.07 -7.64 -7.16
CA LEU A 98 -0.60 -8.64 -6.34
C LEU A 98 0.45 -9.56 -5.76
N ARG A 99 0.34 -9.86 -4.46
CA ARG A 99 1.27 -10.69 -3.71
C ARG A 99 0.51 -11.77 -2.99
N ALA A 100 0.88 -13.02 -3.24
CA ALA A 100 0.40 -14.13 -2.43
C ALA A 100 0.98 -14.03 -1.01
N ALA A 101 0.24 -14.55 -0.03
CA ALA A 101 0.71 -14.73 1.32
C ALA A 101 2.09 -15.43 1.35
N GLY A 102 2.94 -15.06 2.30
CA GLY A 102 4.26 -15.67 2.47
C GLY A 102 5.40 -15.08 1.63
N LEU A 103 5.15 -14.08 0.78
CA LEU A 103 6.20 -13.34 0.05
C LEU A 103 6.66 -12.09 0.82
N PHE A 104 7.96 -11.79 0.81
CA PHE A 104 8.50 -10.54 1.37
C PHE A 104 8.05 -9.34 0.52
N GLY A 105 7.58 -8.30 1.20
CA GLY A 105 6.95 -7.12 0.63
C GLY A 105 7.84 -5.91 0.45
N PRO A 106 7.27 -4.85 -0.16
CA PRO A 106 7.99 -3.65 -0.49
C PRO A 106 8.54 -2.94 0.76
N ALA A 107 9.81 -2.61 0.61
CA ALA A 107 10.41 -1.36 1.03
C ALA A 107 9.87 -0.21 0.15
#